data_AF-A0A534LY98-F1
#
_entry.id   AF-A0A534LY98-F1
#
_cell.length_a   1.000
_cell.length_b   1.000
_cell.length_c   1.000
_cell.angle_alpha   90.00
_cell.angle_beta   90.00
_cell.angle_gamma   90.00
#
_symmetry.space_group_name_H-M   'P 1'
#
loop_
_entity.id
_entity.type
_entity.pdbx_description
1 polymer ?
#
loop_
_entity_poly.entity_id
_entity_poly.type
_entity_poly.pdbx_seq_one_letter_code
_entity_poly.pdbx_strand_id
1 'polypeptide(L)'
;TNVLLTTFFGLVLVIYALTVQALVTRFFRLVAAETWSEGRFRIFGNKHVSTAVGLGVPWVFAVSGSWWALWLYFGGANQLLAGLAIMLISIHLARVRAPTKYSLIPGVFMVVTTLAALVWQTWTFLYSVWLFLQGDKSWIVRNVRGPIQADPNYILVAVGINAVFVLIGVVLFGVGLSMSIRLFRSYRSSVVEARGRAPAAADGGTRER
;
A
#
# COMPACT_ATOMS: atom_id res chain seq x y z
N THR A 1 10.70 -13.65 32.38
CA THR A 1 10.79 -13.64 30.90
C THR A 1 11.98 -14.45 30.48
N ASN A 2 11.85 -15.42 29.57
CA ASN A 2 12.97 -16.28 29.15
C ASN A 2 13.96 -15.44 28.33
N VAL A 3 15.18 -15.24 28.86
CA VAL A 3 16.20 -14.35 28.28
C VAL A 3 16.57 -14.78 26.86
N LEU A 4 16.69 -16.09 26.62
CA LEU A 4 17.00 -16.63 25.30
C LEU A 4 15.94 -16.26 24.26
N LEU A 5 14.66 -16.42 24.60
CA LEU A 5 13.57 -16.06 23.68
C LEU A 5 13.56 -14.54 23.40
N THR A 6 13.78 -13.72 24.43
CA THR A 6 13.80 -12.26 24.27
C THR A 6 14.93 -11.80 23.35
N THR A 7 16.13 -12.35 23.54
CA THR A 7 17.30 -12.03 22.69
C THR A 7 17.10 -12.54 21.27
N PHE A 8 16.56 -13.76 21.10
CA PHE A 8 16.27 -14.32 19.77
C PHE A 8 15.25 -13.46 19.01
N PHE A 9 14.10 -13.16 19.61
CA PHE A 9 13.07 -12.33 18.98
C PHE A 9 13.59 -10.91 18.69
N GLY A 10 14.34 -10.31 19.62
CA GLY A 10 14.98 -9.01 19.41
C GLY A 10 15.92 -9.01 18.20
N LEU A 11 16.79 -10.03 18.11
CA LEU A 11 17.72 -10.19 16.99
C LEU A 11 16.99 -10.33 15.65
N VAL A 12 15.96 -11.19 15.59
CA VAL A 12 15.16 -11.40 14.37
C VAL A 12 14.49 -10.11 13.92
N LEU A 13 13.90 -9.34 14.84
CA LEU A 13 13.25 -8.07 14.51
C LEU A 13 14.24 -7.02 13.97
N VAL A 14 15.44 -6.95 14.55
CA VAL A 14 16.49 -6.01 14.09
C VAL A 14 17.01 -6.39 12.71
N ILE A 15 17.33 -7.67 12.48
CA ILE A 15 17.82 -8.14 11.18
C ILE A 15 16.75 -7.96 10.10
N TYR A 16 15.49 -8.27 10.41
CA TYR A 16 14.37 -8.06 9.51
C TYR A 16 14.24 -6.58 9.12
N ALA A 17 14.28 -5.65 10.08
CA ALA A 17 14.21 -4.22 9.78
C ALA A 17 15.37 -3.75 8.89
N LEU A 18 16.60 -4.19 9.17
CA LEU A 18 17.79 -3.85 8.38
C LEU A 18 17.69 -4.35 6.93
N THR A 19 17.23 -5.60 6.75
CA THR A 19 17.08 -6.18 5.40
C THR A 19 15.97 -5.50 4.61
N VAL A 20 14.82 -5.20 5.22
CA VAL A 20 13.73 -4.44 4.57
C VAL A 20 14.23 -3.06 4.15
N GLN A 21 14.94 -2.35 5.03
CA GLN A 21 15.49 -1.02 4.72
C GLN A 21 16.50 -1.07 3.56
N ALA A 22 17.35 -2.11 3.51
CA ALA A 22 18.28 -2.31 2.41
C ALA A 22 17.56 -2.56 1.08
N LEU A 23 16.48 -3.34 1.07
CA LEU A 23 15.66 -3.58 -0.12
C LEU A 23 14.96 -2.30 -0.59
N VAL A 24 14.34 -1.56 0.33
CA VAL A 24 13.67 -0.28 0.03
C VAL A 24 14.66 0.70 -0.59
N THR A 25 15.86 0.84 -0.02
CA THR A 25 16.88 1.75 -0.56
C THR A 25 17.35 1.32 -1.95
N ARG A 26 17.50 0.02 -2.20
CA ARG A 26 17.87 -0.50 -3.54
C ARG A 26 16.77 -0.23 -4.57
N PHE A 27 15.52 -0.52 -4.22
CA PHE A 27 14.37 -0.30 -5.10
C PHE A 27 14.17 1.19 -5.38
N PHE A 28 14.30 2.04 -4.36
CA PHE A 28 14.20 3.49 -4.52
C PHE A 28 15.24 4.04 -5.51
N ARG A 29 16.49 3.54 -5.46
CA ARG A 29 17.51 3.92 -6.46
C ARG A 29 17.14 3.52 -7.87
N LEU A 30 16.58 2.32 -8.05
CA LEU A 30 16.16 1.82 -9.36
C LEU A 30 15.04 2.71 -9.92
N VAL A 31 13.98 2.92 -9.14
CA VAL A 31 12.85 3.78 -9.54
C VAL A 31 13.31 5.23 -9.76
N ALA A 32 14.23 5.73 -8.93
CA ALA A 32 14.71 7.10 -9.07
C ALA A 32 15.58 7.28 -10.32
N ALA A 33 16.38 6.28 -10.67
CA ALA A 33 17.11 6.26 -11.93
C ALA A 33 16.14 6.19 -13.13
N GLU A 34 15.07 5.41 -13.08
CA GLU A 34 14.11 5.33 -14.19
C GLU A 34 13.25 6.59 -14.34
N THR A 35 12.80 7.16 -13.21
CA THR A 35 11.82 8.25 -13.21
C THR A 35 12.46 9.63 -13.36
N TRP A 36 13.67 9.83 -12.79
CA TRP A 36 14.31 11.13 -12.70
C TRP A 36 15.66 11.23 -13.40
N SER A 37 16.14 10.19 -14.11
CA SER A 37 17.38 10.27 -14.90
C SER A 37 17.29 11.31 -16.03
N GLU A 38 16.09 11.55 -16.55
CA GLU A 38 15.86 12.44 -17.69
C GLU A 38 15.22 13.77 -17.26
N GLY A 39 15.70 14.90 -17.82
CA GLY A 39 15.13 16.23 -17.59
C GLY A 39 15.65 17.00 -16.37
N ARG A 40 14.83 17.95 -15.87
CA ARG A 40 15.18 18.96 -14.85
C ARG A 40 15.51 18.38 -13.47
N PHE A 41 15.16 17.11 -13.22
CA PHE A 41 15.33 16.43 -11.93
C PHE A 41 16.48 15.41 -11.90
N ARG A 42 17.40 15.45 -12.89
CA ARG A 42 18.55 14.53 -13.03
C ARG A 42 19.39 14.31 -11.76
N ILE A 43 19.43 15.30 -10.87
CA ILE A 43 20.13 15.21 -9.58
C ILE A 43 19.55 14.08 -8.71
N PHE A 44 18.24 13.88 -8.72
CA PHE A 44 17.57 12.82 -7.94
C PHE A 44 17.74 11.42 -8.53
N GLY A 45 18.12 11.31 -9.81
CA GLY A 45 18.48 10.05 -10.47
C GLY A 45 19.91 9.57 -10.18
N ASN A 46 20.75 10.40 -9.54
CA ASN A 46 22.12 10.00 -9.18
C ASN A 46 22.11 9.04 -7.99
N LYS A 47 22.77 7.89 -8.13
CA LYS A 47 22.86 6.83 -7.10
C LYS A 47 23.17 7.35 -5.69
N HIS A 48 24.01 8.38 -5.57
CA HIS A 48 24.43 8.93 -4.28
C HIS A 48 23.31 9.75 -3.64
N VAL A 49 22.66 10.62 -4.42
CA VAL A 49 21.54 11.45 -3.96
C VAL A 49 20.34 10.58 -3.64
N SER A 50 20.01 9.61 -4.49
CA SER A 50 18.91 8.68 -4.24
C SER A 50 19.17 7.82 -3.00
N THR A 51 20.42 7.43 -2.71
CA THR A 51 20.76 6.72 -1.45
C THR A 51 20.57 7.63 -0.24
N ALA A 52 21.05 8.87 -0.31
CA ALA A 52 20.92 9.82 0.80
C ALA A 52 19.45 10.11 1.12
N VAL A 53 18.61 10.29 0.10
CA VAL A 53 17.16 10.47 0.27
C VAL A 53 16.51 9.18 0.80
N GLY A 54 16.85 8.03 0.24
CA GLY A 54 16.31 6.73 0.63
C GLY A 54 16.65 6.30 2.06
N LEU A 55 17.75 6.82 2.63
CA LEU A 55 18.10 6.62 4.04
C LEU A 55 17.58 7.77 4.93
N GLY A 56 17.64 9.01 4.45
CA GLY A 56 17.28 10.20 5.20
C GLY A 56 15.79 10.26 5.53
N VAL A 57 14.91 9.92 4.58
CA VAL A 57 13.45 9.95 4.82
C VAL A 57 13.04 8.94 5.91
N PRO A 58 13.41 7.64 5.83
CA PRO A 58 13.20 6.67 6.91
C PRO A 58 13.80 7.10 8.24
N TRP A 59 15.00 7.68 8.24
CA TRP A 59 15.66 8.15 9.46
C TRP A 59 14.87 9.27 10.14
N VAL A 60 14.37 10.26 9.39
CA VAL A 60 13.50 11.33 9.93
C VAL A 60 12.24 10.74 10.56
N PHE A 61 11.58 9.78 9.90
CA PHE A 61 10.39 9.11 10.44
C PHE A 61 10.69 8.23 11.66
N ALA A 62 11.89 7.66 11.75
CA ALA A 62 12.33 6.88 12.90
C ALA A 62 12.57 7.78 14.12
N VAL A 63 13.26 8.91 13.94
CA VAL A 63 13.51 9.88 15.01
C VAL A 63 12.23 10.60 15.43
N SER A 64 11.29 10.82 14.51
CA SER A 64 10.00 11.44 14.82
C SER A 64 9.02 10.53 15.56
N GLY A 65 9.34 9.24 15.74
CA GLY A 65 8.42 8.26 16.35
C GLY A 65 7.20 7.93 15.48
N SER A 66 7.15 8.39 14.23
CA SER A 66 6.03 8.18 13.30
C SER A 66 6.24 6.99 12.37
N TRP A 67 7.33 6.24 12.57
CA TRP A 67 7.62 4.97 11.92
C TRP A 67 6.46 3.98 11.98
N TRP A 68 5.73 3.94 13.10
CA TRP A 68 4.57 3.07 13.27
C TRP A 68 3.48 3.34 12.21
N ALA A 69 3.16 4.61 11.97
CA ALA A 69 2.17 5.00 10.97
C ALA A 69 2.63 4.61 9.55
N LEU A 70 3.90 4.86 9.24
CA LEU A 70 4.50 4.47 7.96
C LEU A 70 4.42 2.96 7.74
N TRP A 71 4.77 2.18 8.76
CA TRP A 71 4.68 0.71 8.72
C TRP A 71 3.26 0.22 8.46
N LEU A 72 2.27 0.83 9.11
CA LEU A 72 0.87 0.46 8.97
C LEU A 72 0.34 0.77 7.56
N TYR A 73 0.66 1.94 7.00
CA TYR A 73 0.32 2.27 5.62
C TYR A 73 1.06 1.40 4.59
N PHE A 74 2.32 1.06 4.86
CA PHE A 74 3.08 0.12 4.03
C PHE A 74 2.44 -1.27 3.99
N GLY A 75 2.01 -1.79 5.15
CA GLY A 75 1.25 -3.04 5.24
C GLY A 75 -0.06 -2.98 4.44
N GLY A 76 -0.83 -1.90 4.58
CA GLY A 76 -2.08 -1.70 3.84
C GLY A 76 -1.87 -1.62 2.32
N ALA A 77 -0.84 -0.90 1.87
CA ALA A 77 -0.50 -0.80 0.44
C ALA A 77 -0.09 -2.15 -0.15
N ASN A 78 0.68 -2.96 0.59
CA ASN A 78 1.09 -4.29 0.15
C ASN A 78 -0.10 -5.25 0.05
N GLN A 79 -1.03 -5.18 1.01
CA GLN A 79 -2.24 -6.00 0.95
C GLN A 79 -3.15 -5.57 -0.21
N LEU A 80 -3.24 -4.27 -0.50
CA LEU A 80 -3.97 -3.76 -1.65
C LEU A 80 -3.34 -4.26 -2.98
N LEU A 81 -2.01 -4.20 -3.13
CA LEU A 81 -1.31 -4.72 -4.30
C LEU A 81 -1.56 -6.21 -4.48
N ALA A 82 -1.51 -7.00 -3.39
CA ALA A 82 -1.82 -8.41 -3.42
C ALA A 82 -3.28 -8.68 -3.87
N GLY A 83 -4.25 -7.91 -3.35
CA GLY A 83 -5.64 -8.00 -3.78
C GLY A 83 -5.82 -7.69 -5.28
N LEU A 84 -5.13 -6.66 -5.78
CA LEU A 84 -5.13 -6.31 -7.20
C LEU A 84 -4.45 -7.39 -8.06
N ALA A 85 -3.38 -8.02 -7.58
CA ALA A 85 -2.72 -9.12 -8.28
C ALA A 85 -3.64 -10.35 -8.43
N ILE A 86 -4.36 -10.73 -7.37
CA ILE A 86 -5.35 -11.82 -7.42
C ILE A 86 -6.50 -11.47 -8.39
N MET A 87 -6.95 -10.23 -8.39
CA MET A 87 -7.95 -9.75 -9.35
C MET A 87 -7.44 -9.81 -10.80
N LEU A 88 -6.16 -9.52 -11.05
CA LEU A 88 -5.54 -9.67 -12.37
C LEU A 88 -5.49 -11.15 -12.80
N ILE A 89 -5.18 -12.06 -11.87
CA ILE A 89 -5.27 -13.51 -12.12
C ILE A 89 -6.70 -13.91 -12.46
N SER A 90 -7.71 -13.37 -11.77
CA SER A 90 -9.12 -13.60 -12.09
C SER A 90 -9.51 -13.14 -13.49
N ILE A 91 -8.97 -12.01 -13.96
CA ILE A 91 -9.15 -11.52 -15.34
C ILE A 91 -8.49 -12.47 -16.34
N HIS A 92 -7.28 -12.93 -16.05
CA HIS A 92 -6.58 -13.90 -16.90
C HIS A 92 -7.37 -15.22 -17.01
N LEU A 93 -7.82 -15.77 -15.89
CA LEU A 93 -8.66 -16.97 -15.84
C LEU A 93 -9.97 -16.79 -16.63
N ALA A 94 -10.58 -15.60 -16.56
CA ALA A 94 -11.77 -15.28 -17.35
C ALA A 94 -11.50 -15.36 -18.86
N ARG A 95 -10.34 -14.87 -19.31
CA ARG A 95 -9.94 -14.89 -20.73
C ARG A 95 -9.69 -16.31 -21.24
N VAL A 96 -9.09 -17.18 -20.43
CA VAL A 96 -8.83 -18.59 -20.78
C VAL A 96 -10.00 -19.52 -20.46
N ARG A 97 -11.17 -18.98 -20.07
CA ARG A 97 -12.40 -19.74 -19.72
C ARG A 97 -12.23 -20.71 -18.54
N ALA A 98 -11.28 -20.45 -17.65
CA ALA A 98 -11.07 -21.22 -16.42
C ALA A 98 -12.00 -20.75 -15.28
N PRO A 99 -12.25 -21.57 -14.25
CA PRO A 99 -13.10 -21.18 -13.12
C PRO A 99 -12.49 -20.01 -12.34
N THR A 100 -13.10 -18.83 -12.46
CA THR A 100 -12.63 -17.59 -11.82
C THR A 100 -13.02 -17.47 -10.35
N LYS A 101 -14.03 -18.23 -9.89
CA LYS A 101 -14.63 -18.10 -8.54
C LYS A 101 -13.60 -18.22 -7.41
N TYR A 102 -12.64 -19.15 -7.54
CA TYR A 102 -11.63 -19.44 -6.51
C TYR A 102 -10.59 -18.33 -6.34
N SER A 103 -10.39 -17.49 -7.36
CA SER A 103 -9.49 -16.33 -7.29
C SER A 103 -10.28 -15.04 -7.02
N LEU A 104 -11.48 -14.92 -7.59
CA LEU A 104 -12.27 -13.69 -7.50
C LEU A 104 -12.72 -13.43 -6.05
N ILE A 105 -13.27 -14.43 -5.36
CA ILE A 105 -13.77 -14.25 -3.99
C ILE A 105 -12.67 -13.73 -3.04
N PRO A 106 -11.49 -14.38 -2.91
CA PRO A 106 -10.43 -13.88 -2.04
C PRO A 106 -9.88 -12.53 -2.53
N GLY A 107 -9.77 -12.30 -3.85
CA GLY A 107 -9.33 -11.01 -4.39
C GLY A 107 -10.24 -9.86 -4.02
N VAL A 108 -11.55 -10.02 -4.20
CA VAL A 108 -12.56 -9.02 -3.81
C VAL A 108 -12.54 -8.77 -2.31
N PHE A 109 -12.54 -9.84 -1.51
CA PHE A 109 -12.49 -9.74 -0.06
C PHE A 109 -11.26 -8.96 0.42
N MET A 110 -10.08 -9.29 -0.13
CA MET A 110 -8.84 -8.60 0.22
C MET A 110 -8.88 -7.13 -0.17
N VAL A 111 -9.38 -6.79 -1.36
CA VAL A 111 -9.48 -5.38 -1.79
C VAL A 111 -10.48 -4.60 -0.94
N VAL A 112 -11.63 -5.17 -0.60
CA VAL A 112 -12.64 -4.49 0.24
C VAL A 112 -12.12 -4.27 1.66
N THR A 113 -11.54 -5.30 2.27
CA THR A 113 -11.00 -5.21 3.63
C THR A 113 -9.82 -4.23 3.73
N THR A 114 -8.95 -4.20 2.73
CA THR A 114 -7.82 -3.25 2.68
C THR A 114 -8.28 -1.81 2.46
N LEU A 115 -9.23 -1.57 1.55
CA LEU A 115 -9.82 -0.24 1.37
C LEU A 115 -10.53 0.26 2.63
N ALA A 116 -11.28 -0.61 3.31
CA ALA A 116 -11.92 -0.29 4.59
C ALA A 116 -10.88 0.06 5.68
N ALA A 117 -9.78 -0.71 5.77
CA ALA A 117 -8.69 -0.44 6.70
C ALA A 117 -7.99 0.90 6.39
N LEU A 118 -7.77 1.23 5.11
CA LEU A 118 -7.19 2.52 4.71
C LEU A 118 -8.09 3.70 5.07
N VAL A 119 -9.42 3.57 4.91
CA VAL A 119 -10.39 4.58 5.34
C VAL A 119 -10.32 4.77 6.86
N TRP A 120 -10.36 3.67 7.62
CA TRP A 120 -10.26 3.71 9.07
C TRP A 120 -8.98 4.39 9.56
N GLN A 121 -7.84 4.05 8.95
CA GLN A 121 -6.56 4.63 9.31
C GLN A 121 -6.50 6.13 9.01
N THR A 122 -6.95 6.51 7.81
CA THR A 122 -6.98 7.91 7.38
C THR A 122 -7.92 8.74 8.25
N TRP A 123 -9.08 8.17 8.61
CA TRP A 123 -10.02 8.80 9.55
C TRP A 123 -9.40 9.00 10.92
N THR A 124 -8.67 8.02 11.44
CA THR A 124 -8.01 8.12 12.76
C THR A 124 -7.00 9.26 12.80
N PHE A 125 -6.18 9.42 11.76
CA PHE A 125 -5.25 10.54 11.67
C PHE A 125 -5.96 11.88 11.44
N LEU A 126 -7.00 11.91 10.60
CA LEU A 126 -7.78 13.12 10.35
C LEU A 126 -8.47 13.61 11.63
N TYR A 127 -9.08 12.70 12.39
CA TYR A 127 -9.71 12.99 13.67
C TYR A 127 -8.71 13.53 14.69
N SER A 128 -7.47 13.03 14.69
CA SER A 128 -6.40 13.54 15.57
C SER A 128 -6.01 14.98 15.24
N VAL A 129 -6.00 15.35 13.95
CA VAL A 129 -5.75 16.73 13.49
C VAL A 129 -6.95 17.61 13.81
N TRP A 130 -8.17 17.13 13.59
CA TRP A 130 -9.40 17.89 13.85
C TRP A 130 -9.59 18.23 15.33
N LEU A 131 -9.34 17.29 16.24
CA LEU A 131 -9.40 17.55 17.68
C LEU A 131 -8.34 18.55 18.16
N PHE A 132 -7.16 18.56 17.53
CA PHE A 132 -6.15 19.57 17.81
C PHE A 132 -6.63 20.99 17.49
N LEU A 133 -7.35 21.16 16.37
CA LEU A 133 -7.95 22.44 16.00
C LEU A 133 -9.00 22.89 17.04
N GLN A 134 -9.57 21.97 17.83
CA GLN A 134 -10.52 22.25 18.90
C GLN A 134 -9.85 22.44 20.27
N GLY A 135 -8.52 22.41 20.33
CA GLY A 135 -7.74 22.57 21.55
C GLY A 135 -7.52 21.28 22.34
N ASP A 136 -8.00 20.12 21.86
CA ASP A 136 -7.80 18.84 22.52
C ASP A 136 -6.56 18.10 21.98
N LYS A 137 -5.58 17.88 22.85
CA LYS A 137 -4.26 17.29 22.52
C LYS A 137 -4.23 15.77 22.72
N SER A 138 -5.28 15.20 23.31
CA SER A 138 -5.33 13.81 23.79
C SER A 138 -5.09 12.77 22.69
N TRP A 139 -5.64 13.01 21.51
CA TRP A 139 -5.57 12.06 20.39
C TRP A 139 -4.26 12.14 19.59
N ILE A 140 -3.59 13.28 19.57
CA ILE A 140 -2.25 13.41 18.95
C ILE A 140 -1.23 12.59 19.75
N VAL A 141 -1.27 12.74 21.07
CA VAL A 141 -0.37 12.05 22.01
C VAL A 141 -0.56 10.53 21.95
N ARG A 142 -1.75 10.04 21.57
CA ARG A 142 -2.01 8.60 21.37
C ARG A 142 -1.50 8.06 20.04
N ASN A 143 -1.52 8.87 18.99
CA ASN A 143 -1.18 8.44 17.64
C ASN A 143 0.30 8.64 17.28
N VAL A 144 1.02 9.48 18.04
CA VAL A 144 2.46 9.73 17.88
C VAL A 144 3.21 9.13 19.06
N ARG A 145 4.23 8.31 18.81
CA ARG A 145 5.06 7.70 19.85
C ARG A 145 6.22 8.64 20.22
N GLY A 146 6.82 8.48 21.41
CA GLY A 146 8.02 9.23 21.82
C GLY A 146 9.17 9.08 20.80
N PRO A 147 10.06 10.08 20.64
CA PRO A 147 10.35 11.23 21.53
C PRO A 147 9.48 12.50 21.34
N ILE A 148 8.70 12.61 20.27
CA ILE A 148 7.86 13.82 20.00
C ILE A 148 6.74 13.99 21.05
N GLN A 149 6.29 12.89 21.64
CA GLN A 149 5.23 12.87 22.66
C GLN A 149 5.64 13.53 24.00
N ALA A 150 6.95 13.72 24.25
CA ALA A 150 7.48 14.12 25.55
C ALA A 150 7.55 15.64 25.76
N ASP A 151 7.67 16.44 24.69
CA ASP A 151 7.88 17.88 24.79
C ASP A 151 6.69 18.68 24.21
N PRO A 152 6.11 19.63 24.95
CA PRO A 152 5.04 20.51 24.48
C PRO A 152 5.38 21.32 23.22
N ASN A 153 6.67 21.53 22.94
CA ASN A 153 7.16 22.32 21.79
C ASN A 153 7.10 21.58 20.45
N TYR A 154 7.00 20.24 20.42
CA TYR A 154 6.92 19.47 19.17
C TYR A 154 5.49 19.08 18.76
N ILE A 155 4.47 19.58 19.45
CA ILE A 155 3.06 19.28 19.13
C ILE A 155 2.71 19.74 17.71
N LEU A 156 3.25 20.88 17.26
CA LEU A 156 3.02 21.36 15.89
C LEU A 156 3.64 20.43 14.84
N VAL A 157 4.80 19.85 15.14
CA VAL A 157 5.48 18.86 14.28
C VAL A 157 4.67 17.56 14.23
N ALA A 158 4.12 17.11 15.36
CA ALA A 158 3.23 15.95 15.44
C ALA A 158 1.97 16.13 14.57
N VAL A 159 1.36 17.32 14.59
CA VAL A 159 0.20 17.66 13.76
C VAL A 159 0.58 17.68 12.27
N GLY A 160 1.72 18.30 11.92
CA GLY A 160 2.21 18.31 10.55
C GLY A 160 2.44 16.90 10.00
N ILE A 161 3.02 16.01 10.81
CA ILE A 161 3.24 14.61 10.41
C ILE A 161 1.90 13.87 10.24
N ASN A 162 0.95 14.03 11.16
CA ASN A 162 -0.37 13.41 11.01
C ASN A 162 -1.10 13.94 9.76
N ALA A 163 -0.99 15.23 9.46
CA ALA A 163 -1.56 15.81 8.24
C ALA A 163 -0.93 15.22 6.97
N VAL A 164 0.39 14.98 6.96
CA VAL A 164 1.07 14.26 5.87
C VAL A 164 0.52 12.84 5.73
N PHE A 165 0.31 12.12 6.84
CA PHE A 165 -0.26 10.77 6.80
C PHE A 165 -1.71 10.73 6.32
N VAL A 166 -2.53 11.74 6.65
CA VAL A 166 -3.86 11.90 6.07
C VAL A 166 -3.76 12.04 4.56
N LEU A 167 -2.87 12.91 4.06
CA LEU A 167 -2.68 13.11 2.62
C LEU A 167 -2.25 11.81 1.94
N ILE A 168 -1.26 11.10 2.50
CA ILE A 168 -0.81 9.80 2.00
C ILE A 168 -1.98 8.80 1.98
N GLY A 169 -2.74 8.71 3.07
CA GLY A 169 -3.88 7.81 3.19
C GLY A 169 -4.98 8.08 2.16
N VAL A 170 -5.31 9.36 1.94
CA VAL A 170 -6.27 9.78 0.90
C VAL A 170 -5.77 9.41 -0.50
N VAL A 171 -4.50 9.67 -0.79
CA VAL A 171 -3.89 9.33 -2.09
C VAL A 171 -3.89 7.81 -2.30
N LEU A 172 -3.45 7.02 -1.32
CA LEU A 172 -3.43 5.56 -1.39
C LEU A 172 -4.84 4.98 -1.58
N PHE A 173 -5.82 5.50 -0.84
CA PHE A 173 -7.21 5.10 -0.99
C PHE A 173 -7.74 5.45 -2.39
N GLY A 174 -7.51 6.68 -2.86
CA GLY A 174 -7.96 7.13 -4.17
C GLY A 174 -7.36 6.32 -5.32
N VAL A 175 -6.05 6.09 -5.29
CA VAL A 175 -5.35 5.25 -6.28
C VAL A 175 -5.85 3.82 -6.22
N GLY A 176 -5.93 3.22 -5.02
CA GLY A 176 -6.38 1.86 -4.81
C GLY A 176 -7.82 1.62 -5.27
N LEU A 177 -8.72 2.53 -4.92
CA LEU A 177 -10.11 2.49 -5.36
C LEU A 177 -10.21 2.61 -6.88
N SER A 178 -9.47 3.55 -7.49
CA SER A 178 -9.49 3.74 -8.95
C SER A 178 -9.01 2.49 -9.70
N MET A 179 -7.92 1.85 -9.23
CA MET A 179 -7.38 0.63 -9.83
C MET A 179 -8.32 -0.55 -9.63
N SER A 180 -8.87 -0.70 -8.43
CA SER A 180 -9.87 -1.74 -8.14
C SER A 180 -11.05 -1.65 -9.08
N ILE A 181 -11.64 -0.45 -9.25
CA ILE A 181 -12.76 -0.21 -10.17
C ILE A 181 -12.37 -0.56 -11.61
N ARG A 182 -11.17 -0.17 -12.07
CA ARG A 182 -10.67 -0.52 -13.42
C ARG A 182 -10.57 -2.03 -13.61
N LEU A 183 -10.05 -2.76 -12.62
CA LEU A 183 -9.94 -4.22 -12.63
C LEU A 183 -11.33 -4.89 -12.67
N PHE A 184 -12.28 -4.42 -11.86
CA PHE A 184 -13.65 -4.95 -11.89
C PHE A 184 -14.34 -4.72 -13.24
N ARG A 185 -14.17 -3.53 -13.83
CA ARG A 185 -14.69 -3.24 -15.18
C ARG A 185 -14.04 -4.13 -16.23
N SER A 186 -12.72 -4.32 -16.16
CA SER A 186 -11.97 -5.19 -17.09
C SER A 186 -12.37 -6.67 -16.94
N TYR A 187 -12.61 -7.13 -15.72
CA TYR A 187 -13.12 -8.47 -15.46
C TYR A 187 -14.48 -8.69 -16.12
N ARG A 188 -15.44 -7.77 -15.93
CA ARG A 188 -16.76 -7.84 -16.57
C ARG A 188 -16.66 -7.88 -18.09
N SER A 189 -15.81 -7.03 -18.68
CA SER A 189 -15.53 -7.03 -20.12
C SER A 189 -14.95 -8.36 -20.60
N SER A 190 -13.99 -8.93 -19.87
CA SER A 190 -13.32 -10.19 -20.24
C SER A 190 -14.28 -11.39 -20.18
N VAL A 191 -15.21 -11.39 -19.21
CA VAL A 191 -16.25 -12.43 -19.12
C VAL A 191 -17.24 -12.33 -20.29
N VAL A 192 -17.61 -11.12 -20.71
CA VAL A 192 -18.50 -10.91 -21.87
C VAL A 192 -17.80 -11.36 -23.17
N GLU A 193 -16.53 -11.00 -23.36
CA GLU A 193 -15.75 -11.41 -24.53
C GLU A 193 -15.56 -12.94 -24.60
N ALA A 194 -15.27 -13.57 -23.45
CA ALA A 194 -15.13 -15.02 -23.35
C ALA A 194 -16.44 -15.76 -23.70
N ARG A 195 -17.60 -15.18 -23.35
CA ARG A 195 -18.94 -15.68 -23.72
C ARG A 195 -19.28 -15.43 -25.19
N GLY A 196 -18.91 -14.26 -25.74
CA GLY A 196 -19.18 -13.90 -27.14
C GLY A 196 -18.39 -14.71 -28.17
N ARG A 197 -17.19 -15.21 -27.81
CA ARG A 197 -16.41 -16.14 -28.65
C ARG A 197 -16.85 -17.61 -28.56
N ALA A 198 -18.00 -17.93 -27.95
CA ALA A 198 -18.51 -19.30 -28.03
C ALA A 198 -18.69 -19.63 -29.52
N PRO A 199 -18.07 -20.70 -30.06
CA PRO A 199 -18.31 -21.07 -31.44
C PRO A 199 -19.81 -21.30 -31.56
N ALA A 200 -20.44 -20.63 -32.53
CA ALA A 200 -21.77 -21.01 -32.99
C ALA A 200 -21.75 -22.53 -33.14
N ALA A 201 -22.67 -23.20 -32.44
CA ALA A 201 -22.78 -24.64 -32.50
C ALA A 201 -22.66 -25.06 -33.97
N ALA A 202 -21.63 -25.85 -34.27
CA ALA A 202 -21.58 -26.61 -35.50
C ALA A 202 -22.69 -27.67 -35.35
N ASP A 203 -23.92 -27.24 -35.56
CA ASP A 203 -25.06 -28.11 -35.80
C ASP A 203 -24.84 -28.70 -37.19
N GLY A 204 -24.00 -29.73 -37.23
CA GLY A 204 -23.78 -30.59 -38.38
C GLY A 204 -25.02 -31.45 -38.60
N GLY A 205 -26.14 -30.80 -38.90
CA GLY A 205 -27.37 -31.44 -39.32
C GLY A 205 -27.34 -31.67 -40.83
N THR A 206 -26.79 -32.80 -41.26
CA THR A 206 -27.20 -33.41 -42.53
C THR A 206 -27.75 -34.79 -42.24
N ARG A 207 -29.09 -34.87 -42.13
CA ARG A 207 -29.82 -36.11 -42.36
C ARG A 207 -29.79 -36.37 -43.86
N GLU A 208 -28.85 -37.18 -44.33
CA GLU A 208 -29.02 -37.85 -45.61
C GLU A 208 -29.84 -39.13 -45.39
N ARG A 209 -30.87 -39.27 -46.22
CA ARG A 209 -31.78 -40.41 -46.31
C ARG A 209 -31.21 -41.46 -47.25
#